data_AF-A0A2P7VIH3-F1
#
_entry.id   AF-A0A2P7VIH3-F1
#
_cell.length_a   1.000
_cell.length_b   1.000
_cell.length_c   1.000
_cell.angle_alpha   90.00
_cell.angle_beta   90.00
_cell.angle_gamma   90.00
#
_symmetry.space_group_name_H-M   'P 1'
#
loop_
_entity.id
_entity.type
_entity.pdbx_description
1 polymer ?
#
loop_
_entity_poly.entity_id
_entity_poly.type
_entity_poly.pdbx_seq_one_letter_code
_entity_poly.pdbx_strand_id
1 'polypeptide(L)'
;MIKASATLKEALQIGVKTYRDLRKDSIPSGWERHHIFEKRFADRLGTNKYDMLSIAIPKEIHYKITDEVRKEIPRIKNYDDYTRDEIIEAHQRVYRKLYRNTNDADEEAVYEFLWEFSKTRQHTAN
;
A
#
# COMPACT_ATOMS: atom_id res chain seq x y z
N MET A 1 15.74 -5.58 12.57
CA MET A 1 16.19 -6.71 11.72
C MET A 1 15.11 -6.91 10.68
N ILE A 2 15.44 -6.85 9.38
CA ILE A 2 14.47 -7.27 8.35
C ILE A 2 14.25 -8.76 8.58
N LYS A 3 13.04 -9.15 9.02
CA LYS A 3 12.68 -10.57 9.12
C LYS A 3 12.91 -11.23 7.76
N ALA A 4 13.45 -12.44 7.74
CA ALA A 4 13.67 -13.17 6.50
C ALA A 4 12.31 -13.50 5.85
N SER A 5 11.85 -12.63 4.96
CA SER A 5 10.62 -12.78 4.19
C SER A 5 10.96 -12.93 2.73
N ALA A 6 10.50 -14.03 2.13
CA ALA A 6 10.68 -14.30 0.71
C ALA A 6 9.82 -13.33 -0.11
N THR A 7 8.57 -13.11 0.32
CA THR A 7 7.64 -12.19 -0.34
C THR A 7 8.17 -10.76 -0.34
N LEU A 8 8.59 -10.24 0.83
CA LEU A 8 9.12 -8.87 0.89
C LEU A 8 10.40 -8.75 0.06
N LYS A 9 11.29 -9.74 0.10
CA LYS A 9 12.51 -9.73 -0.71
C LYS A 9 12.19 -9.64 -2.19
N GLU A 10 11.27 -10.47 -2.70
CA GLU A 10 10.87 -10.46 -4.12
C GLU A 10 10.15 -9.15 -4.50
N ALA A 11 9.25 -8.66 -3.64
CA ALA A 11 8.59 -7.37 -3.82
C ALA A 11 9.59 -6.20 -3.93
N LEU A 12 10.63 -6.20 -3.09
CA LEU A 12 11.68 -5.18 -3.10
C LEU A 12 12.67 -5.34 -4.27
N GLN A 13 12.86 -6.55 -4.80
CA GLN A 13 13.62 -6.76 -6.04
C GLN A 13 12.93 -6.13 -7.25
N ILE A 14 11.59 -6.20 -7.32
CA ILE A 14 10.79 -5.49 -8.33
C ILE A 14 10.84 -3.97 -8.04
N GLY A 15 10.72 -3.61 -6.76
CA GLY A 15 10.91 -2.26 -6.23
C GLY A 15 9.60 -1.48 -6.03
N VAL A 16 9.67 -0.46 -5.17
CA VAL A 16 8.61 0.54 -5.02
C VAL A 16 8.78 1.62 -6.08
N LYS A 17 7.76 1.80 -6.92
CA LYS A 17 7.78 2.73 -8.07
C LYS A 17 6.43 3.41 -8.23
N THR A 18 6.33 4.37 -9.15
CA THR A 18 5.02 4.88 -9.55
C THR A 18 4.17 3.75 -10.14
N TYR A 19 2.85 3.82 -10.01
CA TYR A 19 1.96 2.83 -10.63
C TYR A 19 2.13 2.78 -12.16
N ARG A 20 2.46 3.91 -12.80
CA ARG A 20 2.79 4.01 -14.23
C ARG A 20 3.95 3.12 -14.61
N ASP A 21 5.03 3.14 -13.83
CA ASP A 21 6.24 2.39 -14.13
C ASP A 21 6.11 0.94 -13.72
N LEU A 22 5.52 0.67 -12.55
CA LEU A 22 5.31 -0.70 -12.08
C LEU A 22 4.41 -1.52 -13.03
N ARG A 23 3.50 -0.88 -13.76
CA ARG A 23 2.69 -1.56 -14.81
C ARG A 23 3.53 -2.11 -15.98
N LYS A 24 4.71 -1.55 -16.23
CA LYS A 24 5.61 -1.98 -17.31
C LYS A 24 6.44 -3.19 -16.89
N ASP A 25 6.61 -3.39 -15.59
CA ASP A 25 7.38 -4.50 -15.03
C ASP A 25 6.56 -5.80 -15.05
N SER A 26 7.23 -6.91 -15.33
CA SER A 26 6.70 -8.24 -15.05
C SER A 26 6.60 -8.45 -13.55
N ILE A 27 5.48 -9.01 -13.10
CA ILE A 27 5.26 -9.40 -11.71
C ILE A 27 4.94 -10.90 -11.66
N PRO A 28 5.19 -11.60 -10.54
CA PRO A 28 4.87 -13.01 -10.40
C PRO A 28 3.38 -13.29 -10.64
N SER A 29 3.06 -14.50 -11.09
CA SER A 29 1.67 -14.94 -11.21
C SER A 29 0.98 -14.91 -9.85
N GLY A 30 -0.26 -14.45 -9.80
CA GLY A 30 -1.02 -14.30 -8.55
C GLY A 30 -0.68 -13.05 -7.72
N TRP A 31 0.21 -12.18 -8.22
CA TRP A 31 0.51 -10.91 -7.56
C TRP A 31 -0.31 -9.76 -8.16
N GLU A 32 -0.55 -8.74 -7.34
CA GLU A 32 -1.21 -7.51 -7.72
C GLU A 32 -0.30 -6.29 -7.44
N ARG A 33 -0.54 -5.21 -8.18
CA ARG A 33 0.17 -3.93 -8.00
C ARG A 33 -0.63 -3.10 -7.01
N HIS A 34 -0.18 -3.10 -5.76
CA HIS A 34 -0.79 -2.40 -4.65
C HIS A 34 -0.37 -0.95 -4.63
N HIS A 35 -1.33 -0.03 -4.71
CA HIS A 35 -1.07 1.37 -4.39
C HIS A 35 -0.89 1.53 -2.88
N ILE A 36 0.24 2.08 -2.43
CA ILE A 36 0.53 2.23 -0.99
C ILE A 36 -0.52 3.11 -0.28
N PHE A 37 -1.14 4.03 -1.02
CA PHE A 37 -2.38 4.68 -0.62
C PHE A 37 -3.41 4.42 -1.71
N GLU A 38 -4.64 4.04 -1.38
CA GLU A 38 -5.61 3.61 -2.40
C GLU A 38 -5.85 4.70 -3.46
N LYS A 39 -5.82 4.30 -4.74
CA LYS A 39 -5.95 5.20 -5.90
C LYS A 39 -7.19 6.10 -5.91
N ARG A 40 -8.24 5.76 -5.14
CA ARG A 40 -9.46 6.57 -5.02
C ARG A 40 -9.23 7.89 -4.28
N PHE A 41 -8.10 8.01 -3.59
CA PHE A 41 -7.68 9.22 -2.87
C PHE A 41 -6.68 10.07 -3.64
N ALA A 42 -6.35 9.73 -4.89
CA ALA A 42 -5.32 10.44 -5.67
C ALA A 42 -5.50 11.97 -5.65
N ASP A 43 -6.73 12.44 -5.94
CA ASP A 43 -7.05 13.86 -6.01
C ASP A 43 -6.87 14.55 -4.63
N ARG A 44 -7.33 13.90 -3.55
CA ARG A 44 -7.15 14.38 -2.17
C ARG A 44 -5.68 14.38 -1.72
N LEU A 45 -4.89 13.49 -2.31
CA LEU A 45 -3.45 13.41 -2.13
C LEU A 45 -2.68 14.32 -3.11
N GLY A 46 -3.35 15.19 -3.86
CA GLY A 46 -2.72 16.18 -4.73
C GLY A 46 -1.92 15.56 -5.87
N THR A 47 -2.32 14.38 -6.34
CA THR A 47 -1.63 13.63 -7.40
C THR A 47 -2.66 12.94 -8.29
N ASN A 48 -2.20 12.10 -9.24
CA ASN A 48 -3.06 11.23 -10.01
C ASN A 48 -2.68 9.76 -9.77
N LYS A 49 -3.62 8.85 -10.03
CA LYS A 49 -3.46 7.40 -9.78
C LYS A 49 -2.23 6.76 -10.47
N TYR A 50 -1.66 7.39 -11.49
CA TYR A 50 -0.51 6.86 -12.22
C TYR A 50 0.81 7.19 -11.53
N ASP A 51 0.87 8.31 -10.80
CA ASP A 51 2.11 8.82 -10.20
C ASP A 51 2.18 8.52 -8.68
N MET A 52 1.16 7.85 -8.15
CA MET A 52 1.15 7.28 -6.81
C MET A 52 2.12 6.10 -6.69
N LEU A 53 2.80 6.01 -5.54
CA LEU A 53 3.74 4.92 -5.26
C LEU A 53 2.99 3.60 -5.05
N SER A 54 3.55 2.54 -5.62
CA SER A 54 2.99 1.19 -5.64
C SER A 54 4.08 0.14 -5.46
N ILE A 55 3.68 -1.03 -4.98
CA ILE A 55 4.52 -2.22 -4.80
C ILE A 55 3.78 -3.44 -5.34
N ALA A 56 4.51 -4.41 -5.90
CA ALA A 56 3.94 -5.70 -6.27
C ALA A 56 3.91 -6.60 -5.02
N ILE A 57 2.75 -7.18 -4.71
CA ILE A 57 2.55 -8.09 -3.57
C ILE A 57 1.56 -9.21 -3.95
N PRO A 58 1.54 -10.35 -3.24
CA PRO A 58 0.52 -11.38 -3.40
C PRO A 58 -0.90 -10.80 -3.29
N LYS A 59 -1.80 -11.31 -4.12
CA LYS A 59 -3.21 -10.88 -4.20
C LYS A 59 -3.93 -10.97 -2.85
N GLU A 60 -3.61 -11.97 -2.05
CA GLU A 60 -4.17 -12.24 -0.73
C GLU A 60 -3.81 -11.13 0.26
N ILE A 61 -2.55 -10.69 0.27
CA ILE A 61 -2.08 -9.55 1.08
C ILE A 61 -2.75 -8.25 0.60
N HIS A 62 -2.82 -8.04 -0.71
CA HIS A 62 -3.49 -6.87 -1.29
C HIS A 62 -4.96 -6.77 -0.86
N TYR A 63 -5.70 -7.89 -0.87
CA TYR A 63 -7.10 -7.90 -0.45
C TYR A 63 -7.28 -7.69 1.05
N LYS A 64 -6.44 -8.29 1.90
CA LYS A 64 -6.45 -8.03 3.34
C LYS A 64 -6.29 -6.55 3.65
N ILE A 65 -5.34 -5.88 2.99
CA ILE A 65 -5.14 -4.43 3.12
C ILE A 65 -6.39 -3.67 2.66
N THR A 66 -6.86 -3.96 1.45
CA THR A 66 -8.00 -3.28 0.84
C THR A 66 -9.25 -3.37 1.74
N ASP A 67 -9.52 -4.55 2.29
CA ASP A 67 -10.70 -4.76 3.13
C ASP A 67 -10.58 -4.06 4.49
N GLU A 68 -9.39 -3.97 5.07
CA GLU A 68 -9.17 -3.17 6.28
C GLU A 68 -9.25 -1.66 6.03
N VAL A 69 -8.72 -1.16 4.91
CA VAL A 69 -8.86 0.27 4.54
C VAL A 69 -10.33 0.61 4.31
N ARG A 70 -11.13 -0.29 3.73
CA ARG A 70 -12.58 -0.08 3.56
C ARG A 70 -13.34 0.00 4.88
N LYS A 71 -12.85 -0.64 5.95
CA LYS A 71 -13.45 -0.54 7.29
C LYS A 71 -13.16 0.82 7.93
N GLU A 72 -11.96 1.37 7.72
CA GLU A 72 -11.57 2.70 8.24
C GLU A 72 -12.18 3.84 7.40
N ILE A 73 -12.16 3.71 6.07
CA ILE A 73 -12.69 4.70 5.13
C ILE A 73 -13.67 3.99 4.17
N PRO A 74 -14.97 3.96 4.52
CA PRO A 74 -15.99 3.32 3.71
C PRO A 74 -16.05 3.86 2.29
N ARG A 75 -16.60 3.05 1.38
CA ARG A 75 -16.80 3.48 -0.01
C ARG A 75 -18.04 4.37 -0.11
N ILE A 76 -17.91 5.64 0.27
CA ILE A 76 -18.96 6.66 0.13
C ILE A 76 -18.85 7.41 -1.19
N LYS A 77 -19.92 8.12 -1.58
CA LYS A 77 -19.99 8.87 -2.85
C LYS A 77 -19.10 10.12 -2.86
N ASN A 78 -18.76 10.67 -1.69
CA ASN A 78 -17.91 11.85 -1.59
C ASN A 78 -16.75 11.63 -0.61
N TYR A 79 -15.50 11.71 -1.08
CA TYR A 79 -14.31 11.66 -0.22
C TYR A 79 -13.85 13.05 0.23
N ASP A 80 -14.60 14.11 -0.10
CA ASP A 80 -14.33 15.48 0.33
C ASP A 80 -14.37 15.67 1.85
N ASP A 81 -15.02 14.74 2.55
CA ASP A 81 -15.11 14.74 4.02
C ASP A 81 -13.78 14.33 4.69
N TYR A 82 -12.86 13.69 3.96
CA TYR A 82 -11.57 13.28 4.49
C TYR A 82 -10.46 14.22 4.04
N THR A 83 -9.75 14.81 5.00
CA THR A 83 -8.52 15.55 4.77
C THR A 83 -7.40 14.63 4.26
N ARG A 84 -6.36 15.24 3.68
CA ARG A 84 -5.14 14.53 3.26
C ARG A 84 -4.56 13.70 4.41
N ASP A 85 -4.48 14.29 5.60
CA ASP A 85 -3.85 13.67 6.76
C ASP A 85 -4.70 12.51 7.30
N GLU A 86 -6.02 12.65 7.37
CA GLU A 86 -6.91 11.55 7.78
C GLU A 86 -6.79 10.33 6.87
N ILE A 87 -6.64 10.55 5.55
CA ILE A 87 -6.42 9.47 4.57
C ILE A 87 -5.09 8.79 4.84
N ILE A 88 -4.02 9.56 5.02
CA ILE A 88 -2.67 9.02 5.25
C ILE A 88 -2.64 8.22 6.56
N GLU A 89 -3.16 8.81 7.64
CA GLU A 89 -3.20 8.18 8.96
C GLU A 89 -4.06 6.92 8.97
N ALA A 90 -5.19 6.90 8.25
CA ALA A 90 -6.02 5.69 8.15
C ALA A 90 -5.25 4.53 7.52
N HIS A 91 -4.52 4.75 6.42
CA HIS A 91 -3.70 3.70 5.81
C HIS A 91 -2.57 3.25 6.75
N GLN A 92 -1.90 4.20 7.40
CA GLN A 92 -0.86 3.89 8.38
C GLN A 92 -1.40 3.07 9.56
N ARG A 93 -2.61 3.37 10.05
CA ARG A 93 -3.30 2.57 11.08
C ARG A 93 -3.60 1.17 10.58
N VAL A 94 -4.07 1.01 9.35
CA VAL A 94 -4.33 -0.31 8.74
C VAL A 94 -3.04 -1.14 8.64
N TYR A 95 -1.97 -0.58 8.08
CA TYR A 95 -0.69 -1.30 7.99
C TYR A 95 -0.18 -1.70 9.37
N ARG A 96 -0.22 -0.80 10.35
CA ARG A 96 0.17 -1.09 11.72
C ARG A 96 -0.71 -2.15 12.37
N LYS A 97 -2.02 -2.12 12.12
CA LYS A 97 -2.98 -3.11 12.64
C LYS A 97 -2.68 -4.50 12.08
N LEU A 98 -2.49 -4.61 10.77
CA LEU A 98 -2.16 -5.87 10.11
C LEU A 98 -0.81 -6.41 10.57
N TYR A 99 0.21 -5.54 10.65
CA TYR A 99 1.52 -5.86 11.19
C TYR A 99 1.44 -6.46 12.61
N ARG A 100 0.68 -5.83 13.51
CA ARG A 100 0.61 -6.27 14.92
C ARG A 100 -0.26 -7.50 15.16
N ASN A 101 -1.14 -7.85 14.22
CA ASN A 101 -2.18 -8.86 14.42
C ASN A 101 -2.02 -10.09 13.52
N THR A 102 -1.06 -10.09 12.60
CA THR A 102 -0.75 -11.30 11.82
C THR A 102 0.13 -12.25 12.63
N ASN A 103 -0.08 -13.56 12.45
CA ASN A 103 0.81 -14.61 12.98
C ASN A 103 1.68 -15.22 11.87
N ASP A 104 1.55 -14.72 10.64
CA ASP A 104 2.37 -15.13 9.50
C ASP A 104 3.58 -14.20 9.37
N ALA A 105 4.78 -14.75 9.56
CA ALA A 105 6.02 -13.97 9.58
C ALA A 105 6.37 -13.35 8.21
N ASP A 106 5.91 -13.94 7.11
CA ASP A 106 6.16 -13.45 5.76
C ASP A 106 5.22 -12.26 5.45
N GLU A 107 3.94 -12.37 5.81
CA GLU A 107 3.02 -11.23 5.74
C GLU A 107 3.41 -10.11 6.72
N GLU A 108 3.87 -10.46 7.91
CA GLU A 108 4.29 -9.52 8.95
C GLU A 108 5.35 -8.57 8.43
N ALA A 109 6.38 -9.09 7.74
CA ALA A 109 7.44 -8.30 7.15
C ALA A 109 6.91 -7.33 6.08
N VAL A 110 5.95 -7.76 5.26
CA VAL A 110 5.32 -6.91 4.24
C VAL A 110 4.53 -5.78 4.90
N TYR A 111 3.72 -6.07 5.92
CA TYR A 111 2.96 -5.04 6.63
C TYR A 111 3.84 -4.07 7.42
N GLU A 112 4.92 -4.56 8.06
CA GLU A 112 5.92 -3.72 8.73
C GLU A 112 6.56 -2.75 7.73
N PHE A 113 7.00 -3.27 6.58
CA PHE A 113 7.57 -2.45 5.51
C PHE A 113 6.58 -1.38 5.04
N LEU A 114 5.33 -1.75 4.74
CA LEU A 114 4.31 -0.80 4.28
C LEU A 114 4.02 0.27 5.33
N TRP A 115 3.95 -0.12 6.60
CA TRP A 115 3.74 0.80 7.71
C TRP A 115 4.88 1.81 7.82
N GLU A 116 6.14 1.35 7.83
CA GLU A 116 7.29 2.25 7.91
C GLU A 116 7.44 3.12 6.66
N PHE A 117 7.29 2.54 5.47
CA PHE A 117 7.42 3.26 4.21
C PHE A 117 6.36 4.35 4.06
N SER A 118 5.12 4.08 4.47
CA SER A 118 3.99 5.02 4.38
C SER A 118 4.17 6.29 5.22
N LYS A 119 5.13 6.33 6.14
CA LYS A 119 5.52 7.53 6.91
C LYS A 119 6.44 8.47 6.13
N THR A 120 6.98 8.04 4.99
CA THR A 120 8.00 8.80 4.25
C THR A 120 7.41 9.69 3.16
N ARG A 121 6.66 9.13 2.20
CA ARG A 121 6.05 9.86 1.08
C ARG A 121 4.95 9.03 0.38
N GLN A 122 3.98 9.72 -0.22
CA GLN A 122 2.78 9.14 -0.83
C GLN A 122 2.88 9.01 -2.36
N HIS A 123 3.56 9.96 -3.00
CA HIS A 123 3.78 10.06 -4.43
C HIS A 123 5.19 10.63 -4.69
N THR A 124 5.66 10.61 -5.93
CA THR A 124 6.88 11.35 -6.29
C THR A 124 6.63 12.85 -6.15
N ALA A 125 7.64 13.61 -5.74
CA ALA A 125 7.59 15.06 -5.88
C ALA A 125 7.50 15.38 -7.38
N ASN A 126 6.65 16.34 -7.75
CA ASN A 126 6.67 16.92 -9.08
C ASN A 126 7.98 17.69 -9.30
#